data_AF-A0A2V6AJQ7-F1
#
_entry.id   AF-A0A2V6AJQ7-F1
#
_cell.length_a   1.000
_cell.length_b   1.000
_cell.length_c   1.000
_cell.angle_alpha   90.00
_cell.angle_beta   90.00
_cell.angle_gamma   90.00
#
_symmetry.space_group_name_H-M   'P 1'
#
loop_
_entity.id
_entity.type
_entity.pdbx_description
1 polymer ?
#
loop_
_entity_poly.entity_id
_entity_poly.type
_entity_poly.pdbx_seq_one_letter_code
_entity_poly.pdbx_strand_id
1 'polypeptide(L)' 'MRSDRHYWATLNYVHHNPVRHGYVARWMDWPWSSATEDLAQTGVEEAKHIWQEYPLRDYGKDWDELGM' A
#
# COMPACT_ATOMS: atom_id res chain seq x y z
N MET A 1 -16.40 -9.75 2.91
CA MET A 1 -16.88 -8.54 3.62
C MET A 1 -16.00 -7.38 3.17
N ARG A 2 -16.49 -6.52 2.26
CA ARG A 2 -15.77 -5.31 1.81
C ARG A 2 -16.12 -4.17 2.77
N SER A 3 -15.36 -4.03 3.85
CA SER A 3 -15.41 -2.83 4.69
C SER A 3 -14.39 -1.81 4.18
N ASP A 4 -14.58 -0.54 4.50
CA ASP A 4 -13.63 0.53 4.17
C ASP A 4 -12.23 0.20 4.71
N ARG A 5 -12.16 -0.43 5.89
CA ARG A 5 -10.89 -0.93 6.46
C ARG A 5 -10.20 -1.93 5.54
N HIS A 6 -10.93 -2.89 4.98
CA HIS A 6 -10.34 -3.88 4.08
C HIS A 6 -9.91 -3.24 2.75
N TYR A 7 -10.70 -2.29 2.24
CA TYR A 7 -10.36 -1.54 1.04
C TYR A 7 -9.05 -0.77 1.20
N TRP A 8 -8.95 0.09 2.22
CA TRP A 8 -7.77 0.93 2.42
C TRP A 8 -6.52 0.13 2.80
N ALA A 9 -6.65 -0.93 3.62
CA ALA A 9 -5.53 -1.82 3.90
C ALA A 9 -5.02 -2.52 2.63
N THR A 10 -5.92 -2.91 1.71
CA THR A 10 -5.53 -3.51 0.42
C THR A 10 -4.83 -2.49 -0.46
N LEU A 11 -5.34 -1.27 -0.57
CA LEU A 11 -4.73 -0.23 -1.39
C LEU A 11 -3.32 0.11 -0.88
N ASN A 12 -3.19 0.33 0.42
CA ASN A 12 -1.91 0.55 1.08
C ASN A 12 -0.94 -0.63 0.81
N TYR A 13 -1.42 -1.87 0.89
CA TYR A 13 -0.60 -3.04 0.62
C TYR A 13 -0.06 -3.04 -0.81
N VAL A 14 -0.94 -2.81 -1.79
CA VAL A 14 -0.56 -2.78 -3.22
C VAL A 14 0.47 -1.69 -3.49
N HIS A 15 0.27 -0.48 -2.96
CA HIS A 15 1.22 0.62 -3.15
C HIS A 15 2.55 0.37 -2.47
N HIS A 16 2.58 -0.23 -1.28
CA HIS A 16 3.81 -0.50 -0.54
C HIS A 16 4.53 -1.78 -0.96
N ASN A 17 3.90 -2.65 -1.75
CA ASN A 17 4.50 -3.91 -2.16
C ASN A 17 5.89 -3.77 -2.84
N PRO A 18 6.12 -2.79 -3.72
CA PRO A 18 7.44 -2.55 -4.30
C PRO A 18 8.52 -2.19 -3.28
N VAL A 19 8.14 -1.50 -2.19
CA VAL A 19 9.06 -1.19 -1.07
C VAL A 19 9.33 -2.45 -0.26
N ARG A 20 8.28 -3.22 0.05
CA ARG A 20 8.37 -4.49 0.77
C ARG A 20 9.31 -5.49 0.09
N HIS A 21 9.31 -5.54 -1.24
CA HIS A 21 10.21 -6.40 -2.02
C HIS A 21 11.54 -5.75 -2.39
N GLY A 22 11.83 -4.54 -1.91
CA GLY A 22 13.12 -3.88 -2.09
C GLY A 22 13.39 -3.34 -3.49
N TYR A 23 12.36 -3.19 -4.33
CA TYR A 23 12.53 -2.64 -5.68
C TYR A 23 12.73 -1.13 -5.67
N VAL A 24 12.13 -0.43 -4.71
CA VAL A 24 12.22 1.03 -4.55
C VAL A 24 12.22 1.43 -3.08
N ALA A 25 12.79 2.60 -2.77
CA ALA A 25 12.84 3.12 -1.39
C ALA A 25 11.52 3.79 -0.96
N ARG A 26 10.73 4.31 -1.91
CA ARG A 26 9.43 4.93 -1.65
C ARG A 26 8.40 4.34 -2.59
N TRP A 27 7.19 4.12 -2.10
CA TRP A 27 6.10 3.49 -2.85
C TRP A 27 5.70 4.25 -4.13
N MET A 28 5.85 5.58 -4.13
CA MET A 28 5.63 6.45 -5.31
C MET A 28 6.72 6.32 -6.38
N ASP A 29 7.90 5.79 -6.03
CA ASP A 29 9.00 5.66 -7.00
C ASP A 29 8.78 4.48 -7.95
N TRP A 30 7.76 3.65 -7.72
CA TRP A 30 7.45 2.50 -8.59
C TRP A 30 6.56 2.92 -9.77
N PRO A 31 7.09 2.93 -11.01
CA PRO A 31 6.36 3.48 -12.16
C PRO A 31 5.23 2.57 -12.67
N TRP A 32 5.16 1.33 -12.19
CA TRP A 32 4.12 0.35 -12.59
C TRP A 32 3.01 0.21 -11.54
N SER A 33 2.74 1.28 -10.79
CA SER A 33 1.70 1.38 -9.76
C SER A 33 0.94 2.69 -9.94
N SER A 34 -0.33 2.71 -9.50
CA SER A 34 -1.15 3.93 -9.43
C SER A 34 -0.79 4.84 -8.27
N ALA A 35 0.22 4.49 -7.46
CA ALA A 35 0.67 5.22 -6.28
C ALA A 35 0.81 6.74 -6.51
N THR A 36 1.46 7.13 -7.60
CA THR A 36 1.74 8.54 -7.87
C THR A 36 0.48 9.31 -8.26
N GLU A 37 -0.37 8.75 -9.13
CA GLU A 37 -1.64 9.39 -9.46
C GLU A 37 -2.60 9.44 -8.26
N ASP A 38 -2.63 8.37 -7.46
CA ASP A 38 -3.48 8.29 -6.26
C ASP A 38 -3.09 9.33 -5.22
N LEU A 39 -1.79 9.53 -4.97
CA LEU A 39 -1.31 10.60 -4.11
C LEU A 39 -1.67 11.99 -4.64
N ALA A 40 -1.55 12.20 -5.95
CA ALA A 40 -1.86 13.48 -6.56
C ALA A 40 -3.36 13.83 -6.43
N GLN A 41 -4.23 12.83 -6.50
CA GLN A 41 -5.68 12.99 -6.36
C GLN A 41 -6.13 13.12 -4.90
N THR A 42 -5.57 12.29 -4.02
CA THR A 42 -5.92 12.24 -2.58
C THR A 42 -5.32 13.41 -1.81
N GLY A 43 -4.12 13.86 -2.22
CA GLY A 43 -3.34 14.86 -1.49
C GLY A 43 -2.55 14.24 -0.34
N VAL A 44 -1.41 14.86 -0.03
CA VAL A 44 -0.41 14.33 0.92
C VAL A 44 -0.96 14.15 2.33
N GLU A 45 -1.77 15.10 2.82
CA GLU A 45 -2.28 15.05 4.19
C GLU A 45 -3.33 13.96 4.38
N GLU A 46 -4.26 13.81 3.43
CA GLU A 46 -5.26 12.74 3.50
C GLU A 46 -4.63 11.36 3.30
N ALA A 47 -3.65 11.24 2.38
CA ALA A 47 -2.91 10.01 2.23
C ALA A 47 -2.21 9.60 3.54
N LYS A 48 -1.56 10.54 4.24
CA LYS A 48 -0.96 10.26 5.57
C LYS A 48 -2.02 9.79 6.58
N HIS A 49 -3.18 10.43 6.60
CA HIS A 49 -4.28 10.05 7.49
C HIS A 49 -4.78 8.63 7.20
N ILE A 50 -4.99 8.28 5.92
CA ILE A 50 -5.36 6.92 5.49
C ILE A 50 -4.30 5.90 5.90
N TRP A 51 -3.02 6.21 5.71
CA TRP A 51 -1.90 5.35 6.13
C TRP A 51 -1.85 5.13 7.64
N GLN A 52 -2.21 6.13 8.44
CA GLN A 52 -2.27 6.04 9.91
C GLN A 52 -3.49 5.27 10.40
N GLU A 53 -4.67 5.49 9.81
CA GLU A 53 -5.93 4.86 10.21
C GLU A 53 -6.03 3.39 9.76
N TYR A 54 -5.41 3.07 8.62
CA TYR A 54 -5.43 1.75 7.99
C TYR A 54 -4.01 1.17 7.83
N PRO A 55 -3.30 0.90 8.94
CA PRO A 55 -1.95 0.36 8.89
C PRO A 55 -1.96 -1.10 8.41
N LEU A 56 -0.88 -1.52 7.75
CA LEU A 56 -0.76 -2.87 7.18
C LEU A 56 -0.79 -3.97 8.25
N ARG A 57 -0.12 -3.80 9.41
CA ARG A 57 0.03 -4.87 10.42
C ARG A 57 0.45 -6.19 9.76
N ASP A 58 -0.32 -7.26 9.93
CA ASP A 58 -0.10 -8.57 9.30
C ASP A 58 -0.81 -8.73 7.93
N TYR A 59 -1.31 -7.65 7.34
CA TYR A 59 -2.01 -7.71 6.06
C TYR A 59 -1.04 -8.15 4.95
N GLY A 60 -1.40 -9.24 4.27
CA GLY A 60 -0.54 -9.88 3.28
C GLY A 60 0.70 -10.56 3.86
N LYS A 61 0.74 -10.81 5.17
CA LYS A 61 1.71 -11.73 5.76
C LYS A 61 1.54 -13.12 5.14
N ASP A 62 2.67 -13.77 4.85
CA ASP A 62 2.76 -15.12 4.26
C ASP A 62 2.22 -15.27 2.82
N TRP A 63 1.78 -14.18 2.15
CA TRP A 63 1.28 -14.25 0.77
C TRP A 63 2.38 -14.41 -0.28
N ASP A 64 3.58 -13.91 0.04
CA ASP A 64 4.74 -13.97 -0.85
C ASP A 64 5.74 -15.06 -0.45
N GLU A 65 5.42 -15.85 0.59
CA GLU A 65 6.20 -17.04 0.91
C GLU A 65 5.96 -18.06 -0.20
N LEU A 66 6.91 -18.10 -1.14
CA LEU A 66 7.02 -19.21 -2.08
C LEU A 66 7.17 -20.47 -1.23
N GLY A 67 6.10 -21.27 -1.17
CA GLY A 67 6.10 -22.55 -0.48
C GLY A 67 7.28 -23.39 -0.98
N MET A 68 8.30 -23.50 -0.13
CA MET A 68 9.32 -24.53 -0.20
C MET A 68 8.96 -25.62 0.79
#